data_AF-A0A7C4S2V3-F1
#
_entry.id   AF-A0A7C4S2V3-F1
#
_cell.length_a   1.000
_cell.length_b   1.000
_cell.length_c   1.000
_cell.angle_alpha   90.00
_cell.angle_beta   90.00
_cell.angle_gamma   90.00
#
_symmetry.space_group_name_H-M   'P 1'
#
loop_
_entity.id
_entity.type
_entity.pdbx_description
1 polymer ?
#
loop_
_entity_poly.entity_id
_entity_poly.type
_entity_poly.pdbx_seq_one_letter_code
_entity_poly.pdbx_strand_id
1 'polypeptide(L)'
;MSWDYNDMNEWIRRIRRGELPPLIITVAITGGLQGKEVNPYLPEGPEEQAQQAYEAYKAGASIVHIHVRDPKTNYATPTANPAQIRLVNKKVRELCPDIIINNSTGIGLFTSLEERLKVLEADPEIASLNVGPVAWRTVLRKREPVRMQDTHVDLTWPPNFTWNEAEVLAKRMLERNVKPEFEVYQQGHFHVIYHLIENSLAKEPYIIQLVLGVPGGELPHYKNLINMVEHLPPSSFPFVVGIGPFQTYLATIAIVMGLHVRVGLEDNIFYRRGELAKSNAQLVERVVRIANEVGRPIATPEEAREMLGLPKEPKRYD
;
A
#
# COMPACT_ATOMS: atom_id res chain seq x y z
N MET A 1 4.79 1.06 20.75
CA MET A 1 4.10 0.04 19.91
C MET A 1 5.01 -0.45 18.80
N SER A 2 5.74 0.44 18.11
CA SER A 2 6.95 0.03 17.38
C SER A 2 8.01 -0.51 18.35
N TRP A 3 8.97 -1.24 17.80
CA TRP A 3 10.09 -1.86 18.52
C TRP A 3 11.30 -1.96 17.61
N ASP A 4 12.47 -2.31 18.15
CA ASP A 4 13.67 -2.46 17.34
C ASP A 4 13.69 -3.84 16.67
N TYR A 5 13.35 -3.87 15.38
CA TYR A 5 13.34 -5.10 14.57
C TYR A 5 14.72 -5.74 14.42
N ASN A 6 15.80 -5.03 14.77
CA ASN A 6 17.18 -5.54 14.77
C ASN A 6 17.61 -6.10 16.14
N ASP A 7 16.85 -5.88 17.22
CA ASP A 7 17.14 -6.47 18.52
C ASP A 7 16.59 -7.90 18.61
N MET A 8 17.48 -8.86 18.40
CA MET A 8 17.19 -10.29 18.52
C MET A 8 16.64 -10.69 19.90
N ASN A 9 17.15 -10.10 20.98
CA ASN A 9 16.69 -10.42 22.33
C ASN A 9 15.28 -9.87 22.58
N GLU A 10 14.98 -8.69 22.05
CA GLU A 10 13.62 -8.15 22.06
C GLU A 10 12.66 -9.06 21.30
N TRP A 11 13.02 -9.52 20.10
CA TRP A 11 12.20 -10.46 19.34
C TRP A 11 11.95 -11.76 20.12
N ILE A 12 13.00 -12.42 20.65
CA ILE A 12 12.86 -13.65 21.44
C ILE A 12 11.92 -13.44 22.63
N ARG A 13 12.06 -12.32 23.34
CA ARG A 13 11.22 -11.97 24.49
C ARG A 13 9.76 -11.82 24.07
N ARG A 14 9.48 -11.09 22.98
CA ARG A 14 8.12 -10.88 22.47
C ARG A 14 7.46 -12.19 22.08
N ILE A 15 8.18 -13.07 21.39
CA ILE A 15 7.68 -14.40 21.01
C ILE A 15 7.34 -15.23 22.25
N ARG A 16 8.23 -15.30 23.25
CA ARG A 16 8.00 -16.08 24.47
C ARG A 16 6.78 -15.61 25.28
N ARG A 17 6.44 -14.32 25.17
CA ARG A 17 5.36 -13.69 25.95
C ARG A 17 4.08 -13.46 25.15
N GLY A 18 4.09 -13.72 23.84
CA GLY A 18 2.97 -13.38 22.96
C GLY A 18 2.75 -11.87 22.82
N GLU A 19 3.82 -11.07 22.93
CA GLU A 19 3.79 -9.59 22.94
C GLU A 19 4.14 -8.99 21.56
N LEU A 20 4.01 -9.75 20.47
CA LEU A 20 4.05 -9.17 19.15
C LEU A 20 2.83 -8.27 18.96
N PRO A 21 2.99 -7.07 18.37
CA PRO A 21 1.83 -6.24 18.06
C PRO A 21 0.90 -6.97 17.08
N PRO A 22 -0.43 -6.75 17.19
CA PRO A 22 -1.38 -7.36 16.28
C PRO A 22 -1.05 -6.98 14.83
N LEU A 23 -1.28 -7.91 13.91
CA LEU A 23 -0.94 -7.75 12.51
C LEU A 23 -1.91 -6.76 11.85
N ILE A 24 -1.41 -5.58 11.52
CA ILE A 24 -2.07 -4.69 10.56
C ILE A 24 -1.95 -5.29 9.14
N ILE A 25 -3.09 -5.37 8.45
CA ILE A 25 -3.19 -5.80 7.06
C ILE A 25 -3.69 -4.63 6.21
N THR A 26 -2.88 -4.22 5.24
CA THR A 26 -3.30 -3.33 4.16
C THR A 26 -3.82 -4.13 2.98
N VAL A 27 -4.99 -3.76 2.46
CA VAL A 27 -5.53 -4.30 1.22
C VAL A 27 -5.45 -3.28 0.08
N ALA A 28 -4.64 -3.56 -0.94
CA ALA A 28 -4.50 -2.74 -2.15
C ALA A 28 -5.41 -3.30 -3.25
N ILE A 29 -6.57 -2.66 -3.42
CA ILE A 29 -7.73 -3.32 -4.03
C ILE A 29 -7.71 -3.40 -5.56
N THR A 30 -7.04 -2.48 -6.24
CA THR A 30 -7.20 -2.31 -7.71
C THR A 30 -5.94 -1.83 -8.44
N GLY A 31 -5.15 -0.93 -7.87
CA GLY A 31 -4.03 -0.29 -8.55
C GLY A 31 -4.42 0.63 -9.71
N GLY A 32 -3.39 1.21 -10.32
CA GLY A 32 -3.52 2.11 -11.47
C GLY A 32 -3.07 1.54 -12.81
N LEU A 33 -2.57 0.30 -12.83
CA LEU A 33 -1.87 -0.27 -13.99
C LEU A 33 -2.71 -1.31 -14.76
N GLN A 34 -3.16 -2.34 -14.05
CA GLN A 34 -3.85 -3.50 -14.59
C GLN A 34 -5.37 -3.33 -14.50
N GLY A 35 -6.15 -4.26 -15.05
CA GLY A 35 -7.60 -4.27 -14.92
C GLY A 35 -8.23 -5.62 -15.24
N LYS A 36 -9.51 -5.59 -15.58
CA LYS A 36 -10.30 -6.77 -15.94
C LYS A 36 -9.73 -7.57 -17.11
N GLU A 37 -8.87 -6.96 -17.94
CA GLU A 37 -8.16 -7.66 -19.01
C GLU A 37 -7.12 -8.69 -18.52
N VAL A 38 -6.65 -8.59 -17.27
CA VAL A 38 -5.74 -9.59 -16.66
C VAL A 38 -6.40 -10.43 -15.58
N ASN A 39 -7.41 -9.91 -14.90
CA ASN A 39 -8.21 -10.64 -13.93
C ASN A 39 -9.63 -10.05 -13.89
N PRO A 40 -10.69 -10.81 -14.27
CA PRO A 40 -12.06 -10.30 -14.35
C PRO A 40 -12.63 -9.86 -12.98
N TYR A 41 -12.00 -10.27 -11.88
CA TYR A 41 -12.38 -9.89 -10.52
C TYR A 41 -11.74 -8.60 -10.02
N LEU A 42 -10.90 -7.93 -10.82
CA LEU A 42 -10.30 -6.66 -10.42
C LEU A 42 -11.38 -5.57 -10.36
N PRO A 43 -11.59 -4.90 -9.21
CA PRO A 43 -12.65 -3.91 -9.04
C PRO A 43 -12.27 -2.58 -9.69
N GLU A 44 -13.11 -2.05 -10.56
CA GLU A 44 -12.79 -0.85 -11.35
C GLU A 44 -13.65 0.35 -10.97
N GLY A 45 -14.98 0.13 -10.90
CA GLY A 45 -15.94 1.16 -10.54
C GLY A 45 -15.98 1.44 -9.03
N PRO A 46 -16.56 2.58 -8.60
CA PRO A 46 -16.64 2.95 -7.20
C PRO A 46 -17.38 1.92 -6.33
N GLU A 47 -18.48 1.35 -6.83
CA GLU A 47 -19.28 0.35 -6.13
C GLU A 47 -18.50 -0.97 -5.96
N GLU A 48 -17.82 -1.42 -7.01
CA GLU A 48 -17.00 -2.64 -6.97
C GLU A 48 -15.84 -2.48 -5.99
N GLN A 49 -15.18 -1.31 -5.99
CA GLN A 49 -14.10 -1.01 -5.06
C GLN A 49 -14.57 -0.97 -3.61
N ALA A 50 -15.70 -0.30 -3.34
CA ALA A 50 -16.28 -0.25 -2.01
C ALA A 50 -16.70 -1.64 -1.50
N GLN A 51 -17.32 -2.45 -2.36
CA GLN A 51 -17.73 -3.81 -2.01
C GLN A 51 -16.52 -4.71 -1.73
N GLN A 52 -15.47 -4.65 -2.56
CA GLN A 52 -14.25 -5.44 -2.32
C GLN A 52 -13.46 -4.95 -1.10
N ALA A 53 -13.47 -3.65 -0.80
CA ALA A 53 -12.94 -3.11 0.43
C ALA A 53 -13.73 -3.63 1.64
N TYR A 54 -15.06 -3.71 1.55
CA TYR A 54 -15.93 -4.26 2.60
C TYR A 54 -15.68 -5.74 2.87
N GLU A 55 -15.57 -6.56 1.82
CA GLU A 55 -15.28 -7.98 1.99
C GLU A 55 -13.89 -8.20 2.60
N ALA A 56 -12.89 -7.42 2.19
CA ALA A 56 -11.55 -7.46 2.77
C ALA A 56 -11.52 -6.95 4.22
N TYR A 57 -12.28 -5.90 4.54
CA TYR A 57 -12.49 -5.41 5.90
C TYR A 57 -13.08 -6.51 6.80
N LYS A 58 -14.15 -7.17 6.35
CA LYS A 58 -14.76 -8.31 7.05
C LYS A 58 -13.80 -9.49 7.22
N ALA A 59 -12.87 -9.67 6.28
CA ALA A 59 -11.83 -10.69 6.35
C ALA A 59 -10.67 -10.35 7.30
N GLY A 60 -10.51 -9.08 7.73
CA GLY A 60 -9.49 -8.66 8.68
C GLY A 60 -8.55 -7.53 8.21
N ALA A 61 -8.82 -6.88 7.07
CA ALA A 61 -8.05 -5.72 6.65
C ALA A 61 -8.34 -4.48 7.52
N SER A 62 -7.30 -3.84 8.04
CA SER A 62 -7.40 -2.63 8.87
C SER A 62 -7.19 -1.34 8.05
N ILE A 63 -6.50 -1.45 6.90
CA ILE A 63 -6.20 -0.36 5.98
C ILE A 63 -6.64 -0.77 4.57
N VAL A 64 -7.25 0.14 3.83
CA VAL A 64 -7.51 -0.01 2.39
C VAL A 64 -6.70 1.02 1.61
N HIS A 65 -5.89 0.55 0.65
CA HIS A 65 -5.14 1.37 -0.29
C HIS A 65 -5.89 1.49 -1.61
N ILE A 66 -6.17 2.72 -2.02
CA ILE A 66 -7.12 3.05 -3.08
C ILE A 66 -6.42 3.79 -4.22
N HIS A 67 -6.63 3.26 -5.43
CA HIS A 67 -6.49 3.97 -6.69
C HIS A 67 -7.88 4.18 -7.29
N VAL A 68 -8.15 5.36 -7.83
CA VAL A 68 -9.44 5.65 -8.49
C VAL A 68 -9.26 5.68 -10.00
N ARG A 69 -10.28 5.21 -10.73
CA ARG A 69 -10.30 5.08 -12.19
C ARG A 69 -11.28 6.07 -12.80
N ASP A 70 -10.97 6.53 -14.01
CA ASP A 70 -11.73 7.57 -14.71
C ASP A 70 -13.03 7.01 -15.32
N PRO A 71 -14.22 7.47 -14.88
CA PRO A 71 -15.48 7.03 -15.48
C PRO A 71 -15.57 7.36 -16.99
N LYS A 72 -14.87 8.39 -17.48
CA LYS A 72 -14.88 8.77 -18.90
C LYS A 72 -14.25 7.72 -19.81
N THR A 73 -13.34 6.92 -19.27
CA THR A 73 -12.70 5.82 -20.00
C THR A 73 -13.37 4.48 -19.71
N ASN A 74 -14.60 4.49 -19.16
CA ASN A 74 -15.24 3.30 -18.61
C ASN A 74 -14.35 2.63 -17.54
N TYR A 75 -13.77 3.45 -16.66
CA TYR A 75 -12.85 3.05 -15.59
C TYR A 75 -11.56 2.38 -16.09
N ALA A 76 -11.18 2.62 -17.35
CA ALA A 76 -10.03 1.95 -17.95
C ALA A 76 -8.66 2.52 -17.57
N THR A 77 -8.63 3.77 -17.14
CA THR A 77 -7.41 4.50 -16.76
C THR A 77 -7.52 5.05 -15.35
N PRO A 78 -6.41 5.23 -14.62
CA PRO A 78 -6.45 5.89 -13.31
C PRO A 78 -6.77 7.38 -13.46
N THR A 79 -7.23 8.01 -12.37
CA THR A 79 -7.50 9.45 -12.30
C THR A 79 -7.04 10.04 -10.98
N ALA A 80 -6.58 11.30 -11.03
CA ALA A 80 -6.21 12.12 -9.88
C ALA A 80 -7.36 13.04 -9.42
N ASN A 81 -8.55 12.92 -10.01
CA ASN A 81 -9.65 13.84 -9.76
C ASN A 81 -10.14 13.73 -8.30
N PRO A 82 -10.01 14.80 -7.48
CA PRO A 82 -10.37 14.75 -6.06
C PRO A 82 -11.85 14.41 -5.82
N ALA A 83 -12.76 14.81 -6.71
CA ALA A 83 -14.18 14.51 -6.57
C ALA A 83 -14.46 13.00 -6.78
N GLN A 84 -13.76 12.36 -7.73
CA GLN A 84 -13.88 10.91 -7.93
C GLN A 84 -13.23 10.14 -6.78
N ILE A 85 -12.11 10.63 -6.25
CA ILE A 85 -11.44 10.02 -5.10
C ILE A 85 -12.34 10.12 -3.85
N ARG A 86 -12.92 11.29 -3.56
CA ARG A 86 -13.88 11.47 -2.47
C ARG A 86 -15.11 10.58 -2.62
N LEU A 87 -15.61 10.39 -3.85
CA LEU A 87 -16.74 9.48 -4.09
C LEU A 87 -16.41 8.03 -3.69
N VAL A 88 -15.24 7.52 -4.05
CA VAL A 88 -14.81 6.17 -3.65
C VAL A 88 -14.59 6.10 -2.13
N ASN A 89 -13.87 7.08 -1.55
CA ASN A 89 -13.65 7.15 -0.10
C ASN A 89 -14.97 7.16 0.68
N LYS A 90 -15.96 7.92 0.22
CA LYS A 90 -17.31 7.97 0.81
C LYS A 90 -17.98 6.60 0.81
N LYS A 91 -18.04 5.92 -0.35
CA LYS A 91 -18.65 4.59 -0.46
C LYS A 91 -17.94 3.54 0.39
N VAL A 92 -16.61 3.60 0.45
CA VAL A 92 -15.82 2.76 1.36
C VAL A 92 -16.18 3.05 2.81
N ARG A 93 -16.24 4.33 3.21
CA ARG A 93 -16.60 4.72 4.59
C ARG A 93 -18.02 4.30 4.98
N GLU A 94 -18.98 4.34 4.05
CA GLU A 94 -20.36 3.89 4.28
C GLU A 94 -20.45 2.39 4.62
N LEU A 95 -19.62 1.55 4.00
CA LEU A 95 -19.60 0.09 4.24
C LEU A 95 -18.61 -0.32 5.33
N CYS A 96 -17.52 0.43 5.49
CA CYS A 96 -16.43 0.18 6.43
C CYS A 96 -16.26 1.41 7.34
N PRO A 97 -17.12 1.56 8.38
CA PRO A 97 -17.21 2.79 9.16
C PRO A 97 -15.89 3.26 9.76
N ASP A 98 -15.01 2.31 10.09
CA ASP A 98 -13.76 2.56 10.78
C ASP A 98 -12.52 2.11 9.99
N ILE A 99 -12.58 1.58 8.76
CA ILE A 99 -11.34 1.22 8.05
C ILE A 99 -10.45 2.45 7.83
N ILE A 100 -9.12 2.30 7.89
CA ILE A 100 -8.20 3.40 7.57
C ILE A 100 -8.13 3.55 6.05
N ILE A 101 -8.38 4.75 5.54
CA ILE A 101 -8.30 5.02 4.10
C ILE A 101 -6.92 5.57 3.73
N ASN A 102 -6.23 4.82 2.88
CA ASN A 102 -4.97 5.20 2.25
C ASN A 102 -5.22 5.52 0.77
N ASN A 103 -4.95 6.76 0.33
CA ASN A 103 -5.07 7.13 -1.09
C ASN A 103 -3.69 7.20 -1.76
N SER A 104 -3.60 6.60 -2.95
CA SER A 104 -2.36 6.58 -3.69
C SER A 104 -2.00 7.93 -4.30
N THR A 105 -0.81 8.46 -3.99
CA THR A 105 -0.20 9.53 -4.80
C THR A 105 0.69 8.97 -5.93
N GLY A 106 0.73 7.65 -6.10
CA GLY A 106 1.35 6.98 -7.25
C GLY A 106 0.51 7.10 -8.51
N ILE A 107 -0.82 6.96 -8.37
CA ILE A 107 -1.88 7.08 -9.39
C ILE A 107 -1.67 6.18 -10.63
N GLY A 108 -0.71 6.50 -11.50
CA GLY A 108 -0.41 5.76 -12.73
C GLY A 108 0.85 6.25 -13.45
N LEU A 109 1.25 5.54 -14.51
CA LEU A 109 2.54 5.63 -15.22
C LEU A 109 3.00 7.03 -15.68
N PHE A 110 2.07 7.98 -15.83
CA PHE A 110 2.34 9.29 -16.44
C PHE A 110 1.86 10.47 -15.59
N THR A 111 1.76 10.26 -14.28
CA THR A 111 1.19 11.25 -13.35
C THR A 111 2.20 12.34 -12.97
N SER A 112 1.81 13.60 -13.21
CA SER A 112 2.55 14.81 -12.82
C SER A 112 2.48 15.11 -11.32
N LEU A 113 3.43 15.89 -10.79
CA LEU A 113 3.40 16.31 -9.38
C LEU A 113 2.10 17.03 -8.99
N GLU A 114 1.57 17.89 -9.88
CA GLU A 114 0.31 18.61 -9.64
C GLU A 114 -0.86 17.64 -9.43
N GLU A 115 -0.95 16.60 -10.25
CA GLU A 115 -1.97 15.55 -10.10
C GLU A 115 -1.79 14.77 -8.80
N ARG A 116 -0.55 14.46 -8.39
CA ARG A 116 -0.28 13.80 -7.10
C ARG A 116 -0.75 14.63 -5.92
N LEU A 117 -0.50 15.94 -5.95
CA LEU A 117 -0.93 16.87 -4.91
C LEU A 117 -2.46 16.97 -4.81
N LYS A 118 -3.17 16.88 -5.94
CA LYS A 118 -4.64 16.90 -5.97
C LYS A 118 -5.27 15.75 -5.18
N VAL A 119 -4.63 14.57 -5.13
CA VAL A 119 -5.12 13.42 -4.33
C VAL A 119 -5.34 13.81 -2.87
N LEU A 120 -4.47 14.64 -2.31
CA LEU A 120 -4.52 15.04 -0.91
C LEU A 120 -5.74 15.94 -0.61
N GLU A 121 -6.34 16.57 -1.62
CA GLU A 121 -7.58 17.31 -1.48
C GLU A 121 -8.76 16.39 -1.12
N ALA A 122 -8.67 15.10 -1.40
CA ALA A 122 -9.67 14.11 -0.99
C ALA A 122 -9.62 13.75 0.51
N ASP A 123 -8.71 14.36 1.27
CA ASP A 123 -8.59 14.27 2.73
C ASP A 123 -8.52 12.82 3.28
N PRO A 124 -7.60 11.98 2.78
CA PRO A 124 -7.41 10.64 3.33
C PRO A 124 -6.71 10.70 4.70
N GLU A 125 -6.74 9.58 5.44
CA GLU A 125 -6.02 9.46 6.71
C GLU A 125 -4.53 9.17 6.46
N ILE A 126 -4.26 8.30 5.49
CA ILE A 126 -2.92 7.96 4.99
C ILE A 126 -2.86 8.31 3.50
N ALA A 127 -1.69 8.67 3.00
CA ALA A 127 -1.45 8.66 1.56
C ALA A 127 -0.08 8.06 1.25
N SER A 128 -0.01 7.23 0.22
CA SER A 128 1.27 6.65 -0.20
C SER A 128 2.17 7.74 -0.75
N LEU A 129 3.46 7.67 -0.40
CA LEU A 129 4.50 8.59 -0.84
C LEU A 129 5.65 7.77 -1.40
N ASN A 130 5.79 7.79 -2.72
CA ASN A 130 7.01 7.30 -3.36
C ASN A 130 8.19 8.17 -2.91
N VAL A 131 9.32 7.54 -2.63
CA VAL A 131 10.53 8.23 -2.13
C VAL A 131 11.71 8.14 -3.09
N GLY A 132 11.48 7.69 -4.32
CA GLY A 132 12.49 7.69 -5.37
C GLY A 132 12.07 6.93 -6.61
N PRO A 133 12.81 7.13 -7.71
CA PRO A 133 12.57 6.46 -8.98
C PRO A 133 13.26 5.09 -9.10
N VAL A 134 12.70 4.21 -9.92
CA VAL A 134 13.30 2.95 -10.41
C VAL A 134 13.12 2.83 -11.92
N ALA A 135 14.01 2.10 -12.59
CA ALA A 135 13.88 1.81 -14.02
C ALA A 135 12.81 0.74 -14.24
N TRP A 136 11.81 1.02 -15.07
CA TRP A 136 10.62 0.18 -15.17
C TRP A 136 10.33 -0.25 -16.60
N ARG A 137 10.20 -1.58 -16.78
CA ARG A 137 9.78 -2.19 -18.04
C ARG A 137 8.66 -3.20 -17.79
N THR A 138 7.57 -3.10 -18.55
CA THR A 138 6.44 -4.04 -18.47
C THR A 138 5.62 -4.06 -19.77
N VAL A 139 4.65 -4.97 -19.84
CA VAL A 139 3.68 -5.04 -20.94
C VAL A 139 2.28 -4.85 -20.37
N LEU A 140 1.59 -3.80 -20.83
CA LEU A 140 0.18 -3.61 -20.55
C LEU A 140 -0.62 -4.37 -21.59
N ARG A 141 -1.53 -5.23 -21.13
CA ARG A 141 -2.41 -5.99 -22.03
C ARG A 141 -3.38 -5.08 -22.76
N LYS A 142 -3.78 -5.53 -23.95
CA LYS A 142 -4.89 -4.95 -24.72
C LYS A 142 -6.11 -4.76 -23.80
N ARG A 143 -6.70 -3.58 -23.87
CA ARG A 143 -7.87 -3.18 -23.08
C ARG A 143 -8.69 -2.15 -23.83
N GLU A 144 -9.86 -2.55 -24.36
CA GLU A 144 -10.72 -1.61 -25.08
C GLU A 144 -11.52 -0.72 -24.10
N PRO A 145 -11.81 0.56 -24.47
CA PRO A 145 -11.42 1.23 -25.72
C PRO A 145 -10.03 1.89 -25.68
N VAL A 146 -9.30 1.81 -24.56
CA VAL A 146 -8.12 2.66 -24.30
C VAL A 146 -6.79 2.14 -24.87
N ARG A 147 -6.66 0.83 -25.09
CA ARG A 147 -5.48 0.14 -25.59
C ARG A 147 -5.92 -0.93 -26.59
N MET A 148 -5.77 -0.68 -27.88
CA MET A 148 -6.19 -1.59 -28.95
C MET A 148 -5.27 -2.81 -29.14
N GLN A 149 -4.08 -2.77 -28.54
CA GLN A 149 -3.08 -3.85 -28.57
C GLN A 149 -2.25 -3.86 -27.28
N ASP A 150 -1.49 -4.93 -27.08
CA ASP A 150 -0.49 -4.97 -26.01
C ASP A 150 0.53 -3.83 -26.20
N THR A 151 0.79 -3.10 -25.12
CA THR A 151 1.63 -1.90 -25.11
C THR A 151 2.86 -2.16 -24.26
N HIS A 152 4.04 -2.02 -24.86
CA HIS A 152 5.30 -2.10 -24.14
C HIS A 152 5.59 -0.76 -23.46
N VAL A 153 5.91 -0.83 -22.17
CA VAL A 153 6.26 0.32 -21.33
C VAL A 153 7.73 0.22 -21.00
N ASP A 154 8.47 1.31 -21.21
CA ASP A 154 9.88 1.47 -20.84
C ASP A 154 10.09 2.91 -20.35
N LEU A 155 10.12 3.11 -19.03
CA LEU A 155 10.17 4.43 -18.39
C LEU A 155 10.80 4.36 -17.00
N THR A 156 10.98 5.52 -16.38
CA THR A 156 11.32 5.63 -14.95
C THR A 156 10.05 5.76 -14.10
N TRP A 157 9.89 4.92 -13.07
CA TRP A 157 8.72 4.90 -12.19
C TRP A 157 9.10 5.32 -10.75
N PRO A 158 8.39 6.27 -10.12
CA PRO A 158 7.41 7.17 -10.73
C PRO A 158 8.10 8.13 -11.72
N PRO A 159 7.39 8.59 -12.78
CA PRO A 159 7.99 9.49 -13.77
C PRO A 159 8.45 10.80 -13.12
N ASN A 160 9.68 11.20 -13.43
CA ASN A 160 10.30 12.47 -12.99
C ASN A 160 10.25 12.69 -11.47
N PHE A 161 10.34 11.62 -10.67
CA PHE A 161 10.30 11.73 -9.21
C PHE A 161 11.69 12.02 -8.67
N THR A 162 11.96 13.27 -8.28
CA THR A 162 13.22 13.68 -7.65
C THR A 162 13.03 13.84 -6.14
N TRP A 163 14.12 14.21 -5.47
CA TRP A 163 14.13 14.54 -4.04
C TRP A 163 13.13 15.66 -3.70
N ASN A 164 13.04 16.68 -4.54
CA ASN A 164 12.16 17.83 -4.33
C ASN A 164 10.68 17.44 -4.41
N GLU A 165 10.29 16.51 -5.30
CA GLU A 165 8.91 16.00 -5.36
C GLU A 165 8.52 15.32 -4.03
N ALA A 166 9.44 14.55 -3.43
CA ALA A 166 9.22 13.92 -2.13
C ALA A 166 9.01 14.97 -1.03
N GLU A 167 9.84 16.02 -0.98
CA GLU A 167 9.69 17.12 -0.01
C GLU A 167 8.37 17.86 -0.17
N VAL A 168 8.00 18.23 -1.39
CA VAL A 168 6.77 18.98 -1.68
C VAL A 168 5.54 18.18 -1.27
N LEU A 169 5.50 16.88 -1.58
CA LEU A 169 4.41 15.99 -1.18
C LEU A 169 4.39 15.80 0.34
N ALA A 170 5.52 15.51 0.98
CA ALA A 170 5.60 15.34 2.43
C ALA A 170 5.14 16.59 3.18
N LYS A 171 5.59 17.78 2.75
CA LYS A 171 5.16 19.06 3.30
C LYS A 171 3.65 19.26 3.16
N ARG A 172 3.08 18.97 1.98
CA ARG A 172 1.63 19.08 1.78
C ARG A 172 0.84 18.07 2.62
N MET A 173 1.34 16.85 2.78
CA MET A 173 0.73 15.85 3.66
C MET A 173 0.72 16.34 5.11
N LEU A 174 1.85 16.88 5.59
CA LEU A 174 1.98 17.46 6.92
C LEU A 174 1.01 18.63 7.16
N GLU A 175 0.91 19.58 6.22
CA GLU A 175 -0.02 20.72 6.25
C GLU A 175 -1.49 20.28 6.37
N ARG A 176 -1.84 19.13 5.80
CA ARG A 176 -3.20 18.58 5.76
C ARG A 176 -3.46 17.53 6.84
N ASN A 177 -2.47 17.25 7.70
CA ASN A 177 -2.53 16.17 8.69
C ASN A 177 -2.84 14.80 8.06
N VAL A 178 -2.27 14.54 6.87
CA VAL A 178 -2.28 13.25 6.18
C VAL A 178 -0.98 12.53 6.53
N LYS A 179 -1.06 11.28 6.93
CA LYS A 179 0.14 10.51 7.30
C LYS A 179 0.80 9.89 6.06
N PRO A 180 2.10 10.10 5.81
CA PRO A 180 2.78 9.45 4.69
C PRO A 180 3.00 7.95 4.96
N GLU A 181 2.66 7.11 3.98
CA GLU A 181 3.19 5.75 3.84
C GLU A 181 4.34 5.79 2.84
N PHE A 182 5.58 5.64 3.31
CA PHE A 182 6.76 5.73 2.44
C PHE A 182 6.95 4.44 1.63
N GLU A 183 6.79 4.52 0.31
CA GLU A 183 6.94 3.40 -0.63
C GLU A 183 8.42 3.22 -1.00
N VAL A 184 9.06 2.21 -0.41
CA VAL A 184 10.49 1.91 -0.53
C VAL A 184 10.70 0.76 -1.50
N TYR A 185 11.33 1.07 -2.64
CA TYR A 185 11.56 0.12 -3.71
C TYR A 185 12.99 -0.43 -3.77
N GLN A 186 13.93 0.22 -3.09
CA GLN A 186 15.36 -0.12 -3.08
C GLN A 186 16.06 0.66 -1.96
N GLN A 187 17.26 0.22 -1.57
CA GLN A 187 17.98 0.77 -0.42
C GLN A 187 18.27 2.27 -0.50
N GLY A 188 18.58 2.78 -1.69
CA GLY A 188 18.89 4.21 -1.87
C GLY A 188 17.76 5.14 -1.44
N HIS A 189 16.52 4.64 -1.39
CA HIS A 189 15.35 5.43 -1.00
C HIS A 189 15.32 5.79 0.49
N PHE A 190 16.04 5.05 1.35
CA PHE A 190 16.14 5.40 2.76
C PHE A 190 16.85 6.74 2.98
N HIS A 191 17.76 7.15 2.09
CA HIS A 191 18.38 8.49 2.15
C HIS A 191 17.33 9.60 2.10
N VAL A 192 16.32 9.45 1.24
CA VAL A 192 15.23 10.43 1.12
C VAL A 192 14.38 10.42 2.39
N ILE A 193 14.08 9.24 2.94
CA ILE A 193 13.28 9.12 4.17
C ILE A 193 14.01 9.77 5.36
N TYR A 194 15.29 9.47 5.56
CA TYR A 194 16.08 10.09 6.62
C TYR A 194 16.08 11.60 6.51
N HIS A 195 16.28 12.13 5.29
CA HIS A 195 16.20 13.57 5.05
C HIS A 195 14.84 14.17 5.39
N LEU A 196 13.74 13.53 4.97
CA LEU A 196 12.39 14.00 5.31
C LEU A 196 12.17 14.01 6.83
N ILE A 197 12.69 13.02 7.55
CA ILE A 197 12.62 12.94 9.01
C ILE A 197 13.47 14.03 9.67
N GLU A 198 14.74 14.17 9.28
CA GLU A 198 15.69 15.15 9.83
C GLU A 198 15.19 16.60 9.64
N ASN A 199 14.49 16.86 8.53
CA ASN A 199 13.89 18.16 8.24
C ASN A 199 12.46 18.31 8.81
N SER A 200 12.02 17.40 9.67
CA SER A 200 10.70 17.42 10.32
C SER A 200 9.52 17.48 9.35
N LEU A 201 9.65 16.89 8.15
CA LEU A 201 8.61 16.81 7.13
C LEU A 201 7.68 15.60 7.31
N ALA A 202 7.96 14.75 8.30
CA ALA A 202 7.11 13.64 8.71
C ALA A 202 7.12 13.49 10.23
N LYS A 203 6.01 13.01 10.79
CA LYS A 203 5.85 12.79 12.23
C LYS A 203 5.85 11.29 12.54
N GLU A 204 6.55 10.92 13.60
CA GLU A 204 6.50 9.56 14.13
C GLU A 204 5.08 9.16 14.58
N PRO A 205 4.76 7.86 14.63
CA PRO A 205 5.54 6.75 14.07
C PRO A 205 5.56 6.74 12.52
N TYR A 206 6.60 6.21 11.89
CA TYR A 206 6.75 6.23 10.43
C TYR A 206 6.18 4.97 9.78
N ILE A 207 5.35 5.10 8.75
CA ILE A 207 4.83 3.96 7.99
C ILE A 207 5.78 3.71 6.83
N ILE A 208 6.45 2.56 6.82
CA ILE A 208 7.46 2.21 5.80
C ILE A 208 6.93 1.01 5.01
N GLN A 209 6.54 1.19 3.77
CA GLN A 209 6.12 0.10 2.88
C GLN A 209 7.34 -0.42 2.10
N LEU A 210 7.77 -1.64 2.42
CA LEU A 210 8.86 -2.35 1.75
C LEU A 210 8.29 -3.09 0.53
N VAL A 211 8.58 -2.58 -0.66
CA VAL A 211 8.04 -3.09 -1.93
C VAL A 211 9.11 -3.89 -2.67
N LEU A 212 8.91 -5.20 -2.80
CA LEU A 212 9.89 -6.08 -3.45
C LEU A 212 9.31 -6.81 -4.68
N GLY A 213 10.12 -6.93 -5.73
CA GLY A 213 9.77 -7.66 -6.97
C GLY A 213 9.19 -6.80 -8.09
N VAL A 214 9.26 -5.48 -7.94
CA VAL A 214 8.91 -4.52 -8.97
C VAL A 214 10.10 -4.34 -9.93
N PRO A 215 9.88 -4.16 -11.25
CA PRO A 215 10.95 -3.90 -12.21
C PRO A 215 11.89 -2.78 -11.77
N GLY A 216 13.19 -3.04 -11.80
CA GLY A 216 14.26 -2.11 -11.40
C GLY A 216 14.38 -1.81 -9.91
N GLY A 217 13.47 -2.34 -9.09
CA GLY A 217 13.56 -2.29 -7.63
C GLY A 217 14.28 -3.50 -7.04
N GLU A 218 14.11 -3.64 -5.73
CA GLU A 218 14.71 -4.68 -4.91
C GLU A 218 14.22 -6.07 -5.33
N LEU A 219 15.14 -7.03 -5.40
CA LEU A 219 14.80 -8.39 -5.78
C LEU A 219 13.92 -9.02 -4.68
N PRO A 220 12.86 -9.79 -5.03
CA PRO A 220 11.88 -10.32 -4.10
C PRO A 220 12.38 -11.57 -3.37
N HIS A 221 13.43 -11.39 -2.57
CA HIS A 221 14.12 -12.43 -1.84
C HIS A 221 14.26 -12.06 -0.37
N TYR A 222 14.17 -13.07 0.52
CA TYR A 222 14.17 -12.85 1.97
C TYR A 222 15.41 -12.10 2.48
N LYS A 223 16.59 -12.34 1.88
CA LYS A 223 17.82 -11.61 2.23
C LYS A 223 17.70 -10.10 2.02
N ASN A 224 17.00 -9.69 0.97
CA ASN A 224 16.83 -8.27 0.68
C ASN A 224 15.77 -7.65 1.59
N LEU A 225 14.72 -8.40 1.93
CA LEU A 225 13.77 -7.96 2.95
C LEU A 225 14.47 -7.74 4.29
N ILE A 226 15.31 -8.68 4.74
CA ILE A 226 16.11 -8.53 5.96
C ILE A 226 17.00 -7.29 5.85
N ASN A 227 17.69 -7.12 4.73
CA ASN A 227 18.56 -5.97 4.52
C ASN A 227 17.80 -4.63 4.52
N MET A 228 16.55 -4.56 4.02
CA MET A 228 15.73 -3.35 4.12
C MET A 228 15.28 -3.08 5.56
N VAL A 229 15.00 -4.12 6.34
CA VAL A 229 14.63 -3.99 7.77
C VAL A 229 15.79 -3.43 8.60
N GLU A 230 17.03 -3.77 8.26
CA GLU A 230 18.24 -3.24 8.91
C GLU A 230 18.39 -1.71 8.76
N HIS A 231 17.76 -1.10 7.76
CA HIS A 231 17.85 0.34 7.46
C HIS A 231 16.60 1.13 7.91
N LEU A 232 15.71 0.53 8.69
CA LEU A 232 14.53 1.23 9.16
C LEU A 232 14.92 2.38 10.10
N PRO A 233 14.36 3.59 9.91
CA PRO A 233 14.44 4.63 10.94
C PRO A 233 13.82 4.13 12.26
N PRO A 234 14.29 4.62 13.42
CA PRO A 234 13.60 4.42 14.69
C PRO A 234 12.12 4.85 14.61
N SER A 235 11.27 4.26 15.46
CA SER A 235 9.81 4.52 15.46
C SER A 235 9.08 4.12 14.15
N SER A 236 9.64 3.20 13.37
CA SER A 236 8.99 2.71 12.14
C SER A 236 8.02 1.55 12.36
N PHE A 237 6.99 1.50 11.51
CA PHE A 237 6.09 0.37 11.27
C PHE A 237 6.31 -0.12 9.83
N PRO A 238 7.14 -1.15 9.63
CA PRO A 238 7.39 -1.73 8.32
C PRO A 238 6.20 -2.60 7.88
N PHE A 239 5.68 -2.29 6.70
CA PHE A 239 4.76 -3.12 5.94
C PHE A 239 5.53 -3.78 4.80
N VAL A 240 5.13 -4.98 4.40
CA VAL A 240 5.80 -5.72 3.33
C VAL A 240 4.79 -6.08 2.25
N VAL A 241 5.17 -5.81 0.99
CA VAL A 241 4.47 -6.31 -0.19
C VAL A 241 5.43 -7.02 -1.13
N GLY A 242 5.02 -8.19 -1.58
CA GLY A 242 5.66 -8.93 -2.65
C GLY A 242 4.82 -8.85 -3.93
N ILE A 243 5.44 -8.49 -5.05
CA ILE A 243 4.72 -8.37 -6.32
C ILE A 243 4.42 -9.74 -6.93
N GLY A 244 3.19 -9.92 -7.40
CA GLY A 244 2.73 -11.13 -8.09
C GLY A 244 2.93 -12.40 -7.26
N PRO A 245 3.62 -13.44 -7.79
CA PRO A 245 3.75 -14.73 -7.11
C PRO A 245 4.50 -14.65 -5.77
N PHE A 246 5.23 -13.57 -5.51
CA PHE A 246 6.00 -13.38 -4.27
C PHE A 246 5.15 -12.90 -3.10
N GLN A 247 3.92 -12.42 -3.33
CA GLN A 247 3.06 -11.82 -2.30
C GLN A 247 2.91 -12.71 -1.07
N THR A 248 2.53 -13.97 -1.25
CA THR A 248 2.31 -14.90 -0.12
C THR A 248 3.62 -15.26 0.59
N TYR A 249 4.71 -15.45 -0.16
CA TYR A 249 6.01 -15.80 0.44
C TYR A 249 6.53 -14.67 1.33
N LEU A 250 6.55 -13.43 0.81
CA LEU A 250 7.04 -12.28 1.55
C LEU A 250 6.09 -11.88 2.69
N ALA A 251 4.77 -11.97 2.50
CA ALA A 251 3.81 -11.77 3.60
C ALA A 251 4.01 -12.79 4.72
N THR A 252 4.26 -14.07 4.40
CA THR A 252 4.56 -15.10 5.41
C THR A 252 5.82 -14.78 6.20
N ILE A 253 6.90 -14.39 5.50
CA ILE A 253 8.16 -14.00 6.14
C ILE A 253 7.94 -12.77 7.03
N ALA A 254 7.23 -11.76 6.54
CA ALA A 254 6.91 -10.54 7.28
C ALA A 254 6.13 -10.84 8.58
N ILE A 255 5.13 -11.73 8.51
CA ILE A 255 4.35 -12.16 9.68
C ILE A 255 5.26 -12.79 10.74
N VAL A 256 6.16 -13.70 10.35
CA VAL A 256 7.10 -14.39 11.25
C VAL A 256 8.14 -13.42 11.85
N MET A 257 8.57 -12.43 11.07
CA MET A 257 9.49 -11.38 11.53
C MET A 257 8.83 -10.36 12.46
N GLY A 258 7.51 -10.39 12.64
CA GLY A 258 6.78 -9.39 13.43
C GLY A 258 6.45 -8.10 12.67
N LEU A 259 6.66 -8.06 11.35
CA LEU A 259 6.35 -6.93 10.45
C LEU A 259 4.86 -6.93 10.04
N HIS A 260 4.40 -5.87 9.39
CA HIS A 260 3.05 -5.77 8.83
C HIS A 260 3.00 -6.17 7.36
N VAL A 261 1.81 -6.39 6.81
CA VAL A 261 1.66 -6.91 5.44
C VAL A 261 0.71 -6.07 4.61
N ARG A 262 1.02 -6.01 3.31
CA ARG A 262 0.12 -5.54 2.27
C ARG A 262 -0.15 -6.66 1.27
N VAL A 263 -1.43 -6.88 0.97
CA VAL A 263 -1.91 -7.82 -0.03
C VAL A 263 -3.01 -7.18 -0.88
N GLY A 264 -3.42 -7.84 -1.95
CA GLY A 264 -4.52 -7.37 -2.79
C GLY A 264 -4.27 -7.57 -4.28
N LEU A 265 -5.32 -7.33 -5.06
CA LEU A 265 -5.35 -7.51 -6.51
C LEU A 265 -4.51 -6.46 -7.26
N GLU A 266 -4.21 -5.32 -6.63
CA GLU A 266 -3.24 -4.36 -7.14
C GLU A 266 -1.85 -4.99 -7.32
N ASP A 267 -1.43 -5.75 -6.32
CA ASP A 267 -0.06 -6.26 -6.24
C ASP A 267 0.06 -7.68 -6.82
N ASN A 268 -1.03 -8.47 -6.76
CA ASN A 268 -1.05 -9.86 -7.23
C ASN A 268 -2.44 -10.30 -7.69
N ILE A 269 -2.55 -10.68 -8.96
CA ILE A 269 -3.79 -11.17 -9.56
C ILE A 269 -4.05 -12.67 -9.35
N PHE A 270 -3.11 -13.43 -8.78
CA PHE A 270 -3.22 -14.88 -8.63
C PHE A 270 -3.45 -15.31 -7.18
N TYR A 271 -4.35 -16.26 -6.96
CA TYR A 271 -4.38 -16.98 -5.69
C TYR A 271 -3.18 -17.93 -5.64
N ARG A 272 -3.00 -18.81 -6.62
CA ARG A 272 -1.81 -19.67 -6.74
C ARG A 272 -1.41 -19.80 -8.20
N ARG A 273 -0.29 -20.47 -8.47
CA ARG A 273 0.20 -20.64 -9.84
C ARG A 273 -0.90 -21.20 -10.75
N GLY A 274 -1.29 -20.42 -11.76
CA GLY A 274 -2.33 -20.78 -12.72
C GLY A 274 -3.78 -20.57 -12.25
N GLU A 275 -4.01 -20.09 -11.03
CA GLU A 275 -5.36 -19.80 -10.51
C GLU A 275 -5.46 -18.33 -10.13
N LEU A 276 -6.32 -17.59 -10.83
CA LEU A 276 -6.61 -16.19 -10.53
C LEU A 276 -7.26 -16.05 -9.15
N ALA A 277 -6.88 -15.00 -8.42
CA ALA A 277 -7.56 -14.59 -7.20
C ALA A 277 -8.97 -14.09 -7.55
N LYS A 278 -9.96 -14.51 -6.77
CA LYS A 278 -11.38 -14.22 -7.02
C LYS A 278 -11.88 -12.97 -6.30
N SER A 279 -11.17 -12.54 -5.27
CA SER A 279 -11.44 -11.30 -4.54
C SER A 279 -10.20 -10.89 -3.74
N ASN A 280 -10.17 -9.62 -3.34
CA ASN A 280 -9.23 -9.10 -2.37
C ASN A 280 -9.38 -9.79 -1.01
N ALA A 281 -10.63 -10.06 -0.59
CA ALA A 281 -10.92 -10.80 0.63
C ALA A 281 -10.25 -12.19 0.64
N GLN A 282 -10.24 -12.91 -0.49
CA GLN A 282 -9.56 -14.20 -0.60
C GLN A 282 -8.05 -14.13 -0.29
N LEU A 283 -7.40 -13.02 -0.64
CA LEU A 283 -5.98 -12.78 -0.34
C LEU A 283 -5.78 -12.36 1.12
N VAL A 284 -6.69 -11.56 1.68
CA VAL A 284 -6.69 -11.19 3.12
C VAL A 284 -6.90 -12.41 4.00
N GLU A 285 -7.92 -13.23 3.74
CA GLU A 285 -8.21 -14.46 4.47
C GLU A 285 -7.01 -15.40 4.51
N ARG A 286 -6.22 -15.45 3.43
CA ARG A 286 -5.00 -16.25 3.41
C ARG A 286 -3.99 -15.76 4.44
N VAL A 287 -3.68 -14.47 4.47
CA VAL A 287 -2.69 -13.95 5.43
C VAL A 287 -3.22 -13.99 6.86
N VAL A 288 -4.54 -13.84 7.06
CA VAL A 288 -5.18 -14.06 8.36
C VAL A 288 -5.01 -15.50 8.85
N ARG A 289 -5.23 -16.50 7.98
CA ARG A 289 -4.95 -17.90 8.33
C ARG A 289 -3.48 -18.08 8.74
N ILE A 290 -2.54 -17.58 7.95
CA ILE A 290 -1.09 -17.69 8.25
C ILE A 290 -0.74 -17.03 9.58
N ALA A 291 -1.29 -15.85 9.87
CA ALA A 291 -1.07 -15.15 11.13
C ALA A 291 -1.60 -15.96 12.33
N ASN A 292 -2.79 -16.56 12.18
CA ASN A 292 -3.37 -17.43 13.21
C ASN A 292 -2.53 -18.69 13.45
N GLU A 293 -1.97 -19.31 12.40
CA GLU A 293 -1.08 -20.48 12.54
C GLU A 293 0.18 -20.18 13.37
N VAL A 294 0.67 -18.94 13.34
CA VAL A 294 1.82 -18.51 14.18
C VAL A 294 1.40 -17.81 15.48
N GLY A 295 0.10 -17.82 15.80
CA GLY A 295 -0.44 -17.24 17.04
C GLY A 295 -0.41 -15.71 17.11
N ARG A 296 -0.40 -15.01 15.96
CA ARG A 296 -0.40 -13.54 15.92
C ARG A 296 -1.81 -13.01 15.66
N PRO A 297 -2.39 -12.21 16.58
CA PRO A 297 -3.72 -11.63 16.39
C PRO A 297 -3.74 -10.61 15.25
N ILE A 298 -4.91 -10.37 14.66
CA ILE A 298 -5.13 -9.38 13.60
C ILE A 298 -5.57 -8.05 14.21
N ALA A 299 -4.98 -6.94 13.75
CA ALA A 299 -5.33 -5.62 14.25
C ALA A 299 -6.69 -5.17 13.69
N THR A 300 -7.58 -4.73 14.56
CA THR A 300 -8.75 -3.92 14.19
C THR A 300 -8.30 -2.57 13.62
N PRO A 301 -9.15 -1.85 12.87
CA PRO A 301 -8.81 -0.50 12.43
C PRO A 301 -8.57 0.49 13.57
N GLU A 302 -9.20 0.30 14.73
CA GLU A 302 -8.96 1.13 15.92
C GLU A 302 -7.55 0.88 16.49
N GLU A 303 -7.16 -0.39 16.70
CA GLU A 303 -5.81 -0.74 17.13
C GLU A 303 -4.76 -0.25 16.11
N ALA A 304 -5.02 -0.42 14.81
CA ALA A 304 -4.15 0.08 13.77
C ALA A 304 -3.99 1.61 13.83
N ARG A 305 -5.05 2.37 14.14
CA ARG A 305 -4.94 3.83 14.33
C ARG A 305 -4.06 4.18 15.51
N GLU A 306 -4.24 3.49 16.63
CA GLU A 306 -3.43 3.70 17.83
C GLU A 306 -1.95 3.44 17.54
N MET A 307 -1.65 2.28 16.94
CA MET A 307 -0.31 1.86 16.55
C MET A 307 0.35 2.86 15.61
N LEU A 308 -0.40 3.34 14.62
CA LEU A 308 0.09 4.26 13.60
C LEU A 308 -0.05 5.73 13.99
N GLY A 309 -0.45 6.07 15.22
CA GLY A 309 -0.56 7.46 15.68
C GLY A 309 -1.52 8.32 14.85
N LEU A 310 -2.63 7.72 14.41
CA LEU A 310 -3.72 8.41 13.71
C LEU A 310 -4.80 8.88 14.70
N PRO A 311 -5.60 9.90 14.35
CA PRO A 311 -6.77 10.28 15.15
C PRO A 311 -7.73 9.11 15.33
N LYS A 312 -8.34 8.97 16.51
CA LYS A 312 -9.31 7.91 16.81
C LYS A 312 -10.56 7.99 15.92
N GLU A 313 -11.05 9.21 15.69
CA GLU A 313 -12.22 9.46 14.87
C GLU A 313 -11.86 9.38 13.37
N PRO A 314 -12.48 8.47 12.60
CA PRO A 314 -12.23 8.36 11.18
C PRO A 314 -12.69 9.61 10.42
N LYS A 315 -12.00 9.91 9.31
CA LYS A 315 -12.42 10.97 8.38
C LYS A 315 -13.80 10.66 7.78
N ARG A 316 -14.60 11.72 7.60
CA ARG A 316 -15.93 11.67 6.97
C ARG A 316 -15.87 12.37 5.61
N TYR A 317 -16.69 11.89 4.68
CA TYR A 317 -16.76 12.40 3.31
C TYR A 317 -18.22 12.71 3.00
N ASP A 318 -18.52 13.99 2.82
CA ASP A 318 -19.87 14.48 2.49
C ASP A 318 -20.21 14.29 1.01
#